data_AF-A0A2S2PA46-F1
#
_entry.id   AF-A0A2S2PA46-F1
#
_cell.length_a   1.000
_cell.length_b   1.000
_cell.length_c   1.000
_cell.angle_alpha   90.00
_cell.angle_beta   90.00
_cell.angle_gamma   90.00
#
_symmetry.space_group_name_H-M   'P 1'
#
loop_
_entity.id
_entity.type
_entity.pdbx_description
1 polymer ?
#
loop_
_entity_poly.entity_id
_entity_poly.type
_entity_poly.pdbx_seq_one_letter_code
_entity_poly.pdbx_strand_id
1 'polypeptide(L)'
;RRSSDLINDRPLRTVIEKQDSFTGKIIANDCRGKHKNHVKVPDTVKEDIRQHIRSIPRIESHYCRANTSKEFIEGGKSIADLHRDYKSECEEKNILAANYVMYARIFNEEFNISFFTPKKDQCE
;
A
#
# COMPACT_ATOMS: atom_id res chain seq x y z
N ARG A 1 -2.15 67.70 16.00
CA ARG A 1 -3.36 67.35 15.20
C ARG A 1 -2.85 66.42 14.10
N ARG A 2 -3.23 65.15 13.94
CA ARG A 2 -4.49 64.44 14.14
C ARG A 2 -4.13 62.98 14.43
N SER A 3 -4.88 62.34 15.33
CA SER A 3 -5.11 60.90 15.24
C SER A 3 -6.55 60.67 15.71
N SER A 4 -7.47 60.71 14.75
CA SER A 4 -8.59 59.79 14.78
C SER A 4 -8.02 58.42 14.40
N ASP A 5 -8.41 57.37 15.10
CA ASP A 5 -9.32 56.40 14.51
C ASP A 5 -9.69 55.34 15.56
N LEU A 6 -10.99 55.11 15.63
CA LEU A 6 -11.69 54.23 16.54
C LEU A 6 -11.38 52.78 16.21
N ILE A 7 -10.94 52.00 17.19
CA ILE A 7 -11.11 50.55 17.15
C ILE A 7 -11.92 50.17 18.39
N ASN A 8 -13.16 49.75 18.11
CA ASN A 8 -14.13 49.28 19.07
C ASN A 8 -13.89 47.79 19.31
N ASP A 9 -12.94 47.42 20.16
CA ASP A 9 -12.79 46.04 20.62
C ASP A 9 -13.62 45.85 21.89
N ARG A 10 -14.85 45.35 21.74
CA ARG A 10 -15.61 44.83 22.88
C ARG A 10 -14.89 43.58 23.40
N PRO A 11 -14.47 43.54 24.67
CA PRO A 11 -14.18 42.28 25.31
C PRO A 11 -15.52 41.64 25.71
N LEU A 12 -15.49 40.36 26.06
CA LEU A 12 -16.29 39.66 27.08
C LEU A 12 -16.39 38.20 26.62
N ARG A 13 -15.55 37.34 27.21
CA ARG A 13 -15.85 36.53 28.41
C ARG A 13 -16.79 35.39 28.06
N THR A 14 -16.28 34.16 28.17
CA THR A 14 -16.87 33.04 28.94
C THR A 14 -16.21 31.69 28.58
N VAL A 15 -14.90 31.48 28.79
CA VAL A 15 -14.35 30.10 28.89
C VAL A 15 -13.05 30.01 29.74
N ILE A 16 -12.88 30.86 30.76
CA ILE A 16 -11.78 30.71 31.73
C ILE A 16 -12.34 30.84 33.15
N GLU A 17 -13.42 30.11 33.44
CA GLU A 17 -13.94 29.95 34.81
C GLU A 17 -14.37 28.51 35.01
N LYS A 18 -13.42 27.59 34.84
CA LYS A 18 -13.47 26.21 35.37
C LYS A 18 -12.09 25.54 35.22
N GLN A 19 -11.07 26.20 35.73
CA GLN A 19 -9.86 25.51 36.18
C GLN A 19 -9.70 25.77 37.67
N ASP A 20 -10.64 25.22 38.44
CA ASP A 20 -10.37 24.91 39.83
C ASP A 20 -10.52 23.40 40.05
N SER A 21 -9.35 22.76 40.15
CA SER A 21 -8.94 22.11 41.40
C SER A 21 -9.90 21.12 42.05
N PHE A 22 -10.30 20.03 41.37
CA PHE A 22 -10.60 18.78 42.10
C PHE A 22 -10.63 17.58 41.16
N THR A 23 -10.05 16.47 41.60
CA THR A 23 -10.03 15.13 40.97
C THR A 23 -9.11 14.95 39.76
N GLY A 24 -7.87 14.53 40.07
CA GLY A 24 -7.27 13.34 39.46
C GLY A 24 -7.42 13.19 37.95
N LYS A 25 -7.10 14.25 37.21
CA LYS A 25 -7.09 14.21 35.75
C LYS A 25 -5.90 13.35 35.34
N ILE A 26 -6.17 12.06 35.18
CA ILE A 26 -5.41 11.13 34.36
C ILE A 26 -5.03 11.92 33.12
N ILE A 27 -3.76 12.34 33.04
CA ILE A 27 -3.19 12.84 31.81
C ILE A 27 -3.22 11.61 30.92
N ALA A 28 -4.31 11.47 30.16
CA ALA A 28 -4.41 10.49 29.11
C ALA A 28 -3.22 10.80 28.20
N ASN A 29 -2.17 9.98 28.29
CA ASN A 29 -1.02 10.10 27.42
C ASN A 29 -1.57 10.15 25.99
N ASP A 30 -1.23 11.23 25.29
CA ASP A 30 -1.56 11.40 23.89
C ASP A 30 -0.88 10.26 23.12
N CYS A 31 -1.65 9.22 22.82
CA CYS A 31 -1.20 8.06 22.06
C CYS A 31 -1.44 8.28 20.55
N ARG A 32 -1.47 9.52 20.07
CA ARG A 32 -1.39 9.82 18.64
C ARG A 32 -0.08 9.23 18.08
N GLY A 33 -0.20 8.45 16.99
CA GLY A 33 0.94 7.93 16.23
C GLY A 33 1.44 6.53 16.62
N LYS A 34 0.88 5.85 17.64
CA LYS A 34 1.25 4.46 17.92
C LYS A 34 0.43 3.46 17.10
N HIS A 35 0.59 3.48 15.78
CA HIS A 35 0.07 2.39 14.94
C HIS A 35 1.01 1.17 15.05
N LYS A 36 0.95 0.46 16.19
CA LYS A 36 1.69 -0.81 16.38
C LYS A 36 0.82 -2.02 16.06
N ASN A 37 0.02 -1.94 15.00
CA ASN A 37 -0.83 -3.05 14.55
C ASN A 37 -0.61 -3.33 13.04
N HIS A 38 0.61 -3.16 12.53
CA HIS A 38 0.96 -3.89 11.32
C HIS A 38 1.09 -5.35 11.71
N VAL A 39 -0.03 -6.08 11.59
CA VAL A 39 -0.02 -7.55 11.59
C VAL A 39 1.02 -7.94 10.54
N LYS A 40 2.16 -8.44 11.00
CA LYS A 40 3.16 -8.98 10.09
C LYS A 40 2.52 -10.19 9.46
N VAL A 41 2.25 -10.10 8.16
CA VAL A 41 1.81 -11.26 7.39
C VAL A 41 2.86 -12.35 7.59
N PRO A 42 2.44 -13.59 7.94
CA PRO A 42 3.37 -14.67 8.20
C PRO A 42 4.29 -14.86 6.99
N ASP A 43 5.57 -15.07 7.26
CA ASP A 43 6.57 -15.19 6.19
C ASP A 43 6.33 -16.43 5.31
N THR A 44 5.61 -17.43 5.82
CA THR A 44 5.16 -18.60 5.06
C THR A 44 4.30 -18.21 3.85
N VAL A 45 3.31 -17.35 4.06
CA VAL A 45 2.40 -16.88 3.00
C VAL A 45 3.17 -16.08 1.94
N LYS A 46 4.19 -15.32 2.35
CA LYS A 46 5.03 -14.58 1.40
C LYS A 46 5.87 -15.53 0.55
N GLU A 47 6.41 -16.59 1.15
CA GLU A 47 7.18 -17.58 0.39
C GLU A 47 6.29 -18.36 -0.58
N ASP A 48 5.06 -18.69 -0.20
CA ASP A 48 4.10 -19.34 -1.10
C ASP A 48 3.81 -18.45 -2.33
N ILE A 49 3.63 -17.14 -2.12
CA ILE A 49 3.45 -16.17 -3.21
C ILE A 49 4.69 -16.14 -4.11
N ARG A 50 5.90 -16.07 -3.54
CA ARG A 50 7.15 -16.07 -4.33
C ARG A 50 7.30 -17.34 -5.13
N GLN A 51 6.98 -18.48 -4.54
CA GLN A 51 7.06 -19.78 -5.19
C GLN A 51 6.07 -19.86 -6.36
N HIS A 52 4.84 -19.36 -6.18
CA HIS A 52 3.86 -19.26 -7.24
C HIS A 52 4.30 -18.30 -8.36
N ILE A 53 4.84 -17.13 -8.02
CA ILE A 53 5.35 -16.19 -9.04
C ILE A 53 6.50 -16.80 -9.83
N ARG A 54 7.40 -17.56 -9.18
CA ARG A 54 8.50 -18.27 -9.83
C ARG A 54 8.06 -19.41 -10.75
N SER A 55 6.88 -20.02 -10.53
CA SER A 55 6.35 -21.07 -11.41
C SER A 55 5.67 -20.54 -12.66
N ILE A 56 5.38 -19.24 -12.73
CA ILE A 56 4.78 -18.63 -13.92
C ILE A 56 5.83 -18.63 -15.07
N PRO A 57 5.48 -19.10 -16.27
CA PRO A 57 6.37 -19.01 -17.42
C PRO A 57 6.64 -17.54 -17.75
N ARG A 58 7.92 -17.17 -17.73
CA ARG A 58 8.43 -15.83 -18.02
C ARG A 58 9.14 -15.86 -19.36
N ILE A 59 8.92 -14.82 -20.16
CA ILE A 59 9.57 -14.63 -21.44
C ILE A 59 10.90 -13.94 -21.15
N GLU A 60 11.99 -14.59 -21.55
CA GLU A 60 13.32 -14.00 -21.44
C GLU A 60 13.43 -12.72 -22.26
N SER A 61 14.21 -11.77 -21.73
CA SER A 61 14.61 -10.50 -22.33
C SER A 61 15.28 -10.62 -23.72
N HIS A 62 15.29 -11.77 -24.39
CA HIS A 62 15.82 -11.92 -25.75
C HIS A 62 15.25 -10.89 -26.75
N TYR A 63 14.02 -10.40 -26.53
CA TYR A 63 13.44 -9.27 -27.29
C TYR A 63 13.90 -7.87 -26.82
N CYS A 64 14.42 -7.76 -25.60
CA CYS A 64 14.88 -6.51 -25.00
C CYS A 64 16.41 -6.41 -25.14
N ARG A 65 16.84 -5.51 -26.02
CA ARG A 65 18.24 -5.26 -26.36
C ARG A 65 19.10 -5.03 -25.09
N ALA A 66 19.99 -5.99 -24.82
CA ALA A 66 21.27 -5.94 -24.13
C ALA A 66 21.45 -5.27 -22.75
N ASN A 67 20.48 -4.59 -22.10
CA ASN A 67 20.83 -3.87 -20.86
C ASN A 67 19.76 -3.78 -19.76
N THR A 68 18.65 -4.53 -19.84
CA THR A 68 17.64 -4.53 -18.77
C THR A 68 17.40 -5.94 -18.27
N SER A 69 17.71 -6.22 -17.00
CA SER A 69 17.31 -7.46 -16.30
C SER A 69 15.80 -7.53 -16.01
N LYS A 70 14.98 -6.88 -16.83
CA LYS A 70 13.53 -6.84 -16.70
C LYS A 70 12.97 -8.08 -17.40
N GLU A 71 12.21 -8.86 -16.65
CA GLU A 71 11.51 -10.04 -17.16
C GLU A 71 10.10 -9.64 -17.61
N PHE A 72 9.56 -10.34 -18.59
CA PHE A 72 8.21 -10.07 -19.08
C PHE A 72 7.32 -11.30 -18.99
N ILE A 73 6.08 -11.10 -18.53
CA ILE A 73 5.02 -12.11 -18.63
C ILE A 73 4.25 -11.84 -19.92
N GLU A 74 3.87 -12.91 -20.61
CA GLU A 74 3.02 -12.84 -21.80
C GLU A 74 1.79 -11.96 -21.56
N GLY A 75 1.47 -11.08 -22.51
CA GLY A 75 0.44 -10.05 -22.40
C GLY A 75 -1.01 -10.51 -22.22
N GLY A 76 -1.24 -11.80 -21.99
CA GLY A 76 -2.57 -12.39 -21.80
C GLY A 76 -2.99 -12.57 -20.34
N LYS A 77 -2.06 -12.43 -19.37
CA LYS A 77 -2.37 -12.57 -17.94
C LYS A 77 -2.18 -11.25 -17.22
N SER A 78 -3.11 -10.88 -16.34
CA SER A 78 -2.97 -9.73 -15.44
C SER A 78 -2.56 -10.17 -14.03
N ILE A 79 -2.12 -9.24 -13.16
CA ILE A 79 -1.87 -9.53 -11.72
C ILE A 79 -3.12 -10.17 -11.08
N ALA A 80 -4.32 -9.76 -11.50
CA ALA A 80 -5.57 -10.33 -10.99
C ALA A 80 -5.77 -11.78 -11.44
N ASP A 81 -5.42 -12.13 -12.67
CA ASP A 81 -5.46 -13.52 -13.13
C ASP A 81 -4.45 -14.39 -12.39
N LEU A 82 -3.24 -13.87 -12.16
CA LEU A 82 -2.22 -14.57 -11.37
C LEU A 82 -2.68 -14.79 -9.93
N HIS A 83 -3.34 -13.80 -9.31
CA HIS A 83 -3.90 -13.96 -7.97
C HIS A 83 -5.04 -14.98 -7.95
N ARG A 84 -5.84 -15.07 -9.02
CA ARG A 84 -6.89 -16.09 -9.15
C ARG A 84 -6.28 -17.50 -9.26
N ASP A 85 -5.27 -17.67 -10.10
CA ASP A 85 -4.53 -18.94 -10.25
C ASP A 85 -3.91 -19.36 -8.90
N TYR A 86 -3.23 -18.43 -8.21
CA TYR A 86 -2.69 -18.63 -6.86
C TYR A 86 -3.76 -19.04 -5.85
N LYS A 87 -4.93 -18.39 -5.87
CA LYS A 87 -6.02 -18.70 -4.94
C LYS A 87 -6.53 -20.13 -5.16
N SER A 88 -6.66 -20.56 -6.41
CA SER A 88 -7.04 -21.94 -6.74
C SER A 88 -6.00 -22.96 -6.25
N GLU A 89 -4.70 -22.67 -6.40
CA GLU A 89 -3.65 -23.53 -5.83
C GLU A 89 -3.68 -23.58 -4.30
N CYS A 90 -3.97 -22.46 -3.63
CA CYS A 90 -4.13 -22.42 -2.18
C CYS A 90 -5.33 -23.24 -1.70
N GLU A 91 -6.46 -23.18 -2.43
CA GLU A 91 -7.64 -24.00 -2.16
C GLU A 91 -7.34 -25.50 -2.30
N GLU A 92 -6.59 -25.89 -3.33
CA GLU A 92 -6.16 -27.29 -3.51
C GLU A 92 -5.23 -27.77 -2.39
N LYS A 93 -4.29 -26.92 -1.96
CA LYS A 93 -3.36 -27.21 -0.87
C LYS A 93 -3.98 -27.06 0.53
N ASN A 94 -5.23 -26.61 0.63
CA ASN A 94 -5.91 -26.27 1.89
C ASN A 94 -5.13 -25.25 2.74
N ILE A 95 -4.51 -24.25 2.09
CA ILE A 95 -3.74 -23.17 2.73
C ILE A 95 -4.51 -21.84 2.62
N LEU A 96 -4.31 -20.95 3.58
CA LEU A 96 -4.87 -19.60 3.53
C LEU A 96 -4.22 -18.78 2.41
N ALA A 97 -5.02 -18.39 1.42
CA ALA A 97 -4.58 -17.50 0.36
C ALA A 97 -4.37 -16.06 0.89
N ALA A 98 -3.30 -15.43 0.43
CA ALA A 98 -3.05 -14.01 0.68
C ALA A 98 -4.05 -13.09 -0.03
N ASN A 99 -4.18 -11.87 0.51
CA ASN A 99 -4.96 -10.80 -0.13
C ASN A 99 -4.27 -10.31 -1.42
N TYR A 100 -5.07 -9.92 -2.41
CA TYR A 100 -4.62 -9.35 -3.69
C TYR A 100 -3.61 -8.22 -3.51
N VAL A 101 -3.86 -7.29 -2.58
CA VAL A 101 -2.97 -6.14 -2.34
C VAL A 101 -1.57 -6.60 -1.91
N MET A 102 -1.49 -7.65 -1.08
CA MET A 102 -0.22 -8.23 -0.63
C MET A 102 0.50 -8.91 -1.81
N TYR A 103 -0.25 -9.68 -2.59
CA TYR A 103 0.26 -10.37 -3.78
C TYR A 103 0.85 -9.37 -4.79
N ALA A 104 0.07 -8.32 -5.13
CA ALA A 104 0.50 -7.27 -6.04
C ALA A 104 1.73 -6.52 -5.50
N ARG A 105 1.78 -6.26 -4.19
CA ARG A 105 2.92 -5.59 -3.56
C ARG A 105 4.20 -6.42 -3.65
N ILE A 106 4.15 -7.70 -3.29
CA ILE A 106 5.30 -8.61 -3.42
C ILE A 106 5.73 -8.74 -4.88
N PHE A 107 4.78 -8.87 -5.79
CA PHE A 107 5.05 -8.92 -7.22
C PHE A 107 5.80 -7.67 -7.71
N ASN A 108 5.42 -6.46 -7.29
CA ASN A 108 6.07 -5.22 -7.75
C ASN A 108 7.35 -4.87 -6.99
N GLU A 109 7.44 -5.19 -5.69
CA GLU A 109 8.59 -4.85 -4.85
C GLU A 109 9.75 -5.85 -5.00
N GLU A 110 9.44 -7.16 -5.10
CA GLU A 110 10.47 -8.21 -5.14
C GLU A 110 10.80 -8.68 -6.56
N PHE A 111 9.85 -8.56 -7.51
CA PHE A 111 10.05 -9.01 -8.87
C PHE A 111 10.05 -7.81 -9.84
N ASN A 112 11.13 -7.66 -10.60
CA ASN A 112 11.20 -6.68 -11.69
C ASN A 112 10.56 -7.25 -12.97
N ILE A 113 9.31 -7.73 -12.85
CA ILE A 113 8.54 -8.33 -13.93
C ILE A 113 7.51 -7.32 -14.43
N SER A 114 7.31 -7.23 -15.74
CA SER A 114 6.25 -6.40 -16.34
C SER A 114 5.41 -7.21 -17.33
N PHE A 115 4.16 -6.82 -17.55
CA PHE A 115 3.31 -7.47 -18.55
C PHE A 115 3.69 -6.97 -19.94
N PHE A 116 3.94 -7.90 -20.88
CA PHE A 116 4.21 -7.56 -22.26
C PHE A 116 2.95 -7.00 -22.90
N THR A 117 2.93 -5.70 -23.20
CA THR A 117 1.82 -5.10 -23.95
C THR A 117 2.20 -5.08 -25.43
N PRO A 118 1.55 -5.87 -26.30
CA PRO A 118 1.81 -5.78 -27.73
C PRO A 118 1.48 -4.37 -28.20
N LYS A 119 2.44 -3.70 -28.83
CA LYS A 119 2.21 -2.43 -29.53
C LYS A 119 1.31 -2.72 -30.74
N LYS A 120 -0.01 -2.68 -30.54
CA LYS A 120 -0.98 -2.64 -31.64
C LYS A 120 -0.92 -1.25 -32.27
N ASP A 121 -0.38 -1.20 -33.48
CA ASP A 121 -0.69 -0.25 -34.56
C ASP A 121 -1.01 1.19 -34.12
N GLN A 122 0.02 2.00 -33.88
CA GLN A 122 -0.07 3.41 -34.22
C GLN A 122 0.21 3.51 -35.71
N CYS A 123 -0.84 3.37 -36.54
CA CYS A 123 -0.80 3.90 -37.89
C CYS A 123 -0.69 5.43 -37.79
N GLU A 124 0.34 6.00 -38.43
CA GLU A 124 0.39 7.43 -38.76
C GLU A 124 -0.61 7.76 -39.88
#